data_AF-A0A9N9DMH7-F1
#
_entry.id   AF-A0A9N9DMH7-F1
#
_cell.length_a   1.000
_cell.length_b   1.000
_cell.length_c   1.000
_cell.angle_alpha   90.00
_cell.angle_beta   90.00
_cell.angle_gamma   90.00
#
_symmetry.space_group_name_H-M   'P 1'
#
loop_
_entity.id
_entity.type
_entity.pdbx_description
1 polymer ?
#
loop_
_entity_poly.entity_id
_entity_poly.type
_entity_poly.pdbx_seq_one_letter_code
_entity_poly.pdbx_strand_id
1 'polypeptide(L)'
;CIKVTILKLETRNAKIRPIIEEFAKKSESKKNRKVQNKCIQIAKEILNEELLIEYRPPFLNGLELNAFFQKYRIALKVQGAQHRFHSTSWYKDIKKLEDVVN
;
A
#
# COMPACT_ATOMS: atom_id res chain seq x y z
N CYS A 1 -48.10 2.10 -0.77
CA CYS A 1 -47.50 2.53 -2.05
C CYS A 1 -46.12 1.93 -2.25
N ILE A 2 -45.96 1.03 -3.22
CA ILE A 2 -44.70 0.38 -3.60
C ILE A 2 -43.56 1.39 -3.80
N LYS A 3 -43.86 2.56 -4.38
CA LYS A 3 -42.90 3.67 -4.59
C LYS A 3 -42.20 4.13 -3.31
N VAL A 4 -42.91 4.22 -2.19
CA VAL A 4 -42.33 4.66 -0.90
C VAL A 4 -41.35 3.62 -0.36
N THR A 5 -41.67 2.34 -0.56
CA THR A 5 -40.81 1.23 -0.16
C THR A 5 -39.53 1.18 -1.01
N ILE A 6 -39.64 1.41 -2.32
CA ILE A 6 -38.49 1.51 -3.24
C ILE A 6 -37.54 2.64 -2.81
N LEU A 7 -38.07 3.84 -2.57
CA LEU A 7 -37.27 5.00 -2.17
C LEU A 7 -36.53 4.78 -0.83
N LYS A 8 -37.17 4.09 0.11
CA LYS A 8 -36.54 3.69 1.38
C LYS A 8 -35.41 2.67 1.17
N LEU A 9 -35.57 1.74 0.23
CA LEU A 9 -34.54 0.75 -0.10
C LEU A 9 -33.35 1.38 -0.80
N GLU A 10 -33.57 2.26 -1.77
CA GLU A 10 -32.51 3.01 -2.46
C GLU A 10 -31.70 3.86 -1.48
N THR A 11 -32.38 4.55 -0.56
CA THR A 11 -31.72 5.34 0.50
C THR A 11 -30.85 4.47 1.40
N ARG A 12 -31.31 3.25 1.75
CA ARG A 12 -30.52 2.31 2.54
C ARG A 12 -29.33 1.77 1.76
N ASN A 13 -29.52 1.42 0.49
CA ASN A 13 -28.44 0.93 -0.38
C ASN A 13 -27.35 1.99 -0.60
N ALA A 14 -27.73 3.26 -0.76
CA ALA A 14 -26.79 4.38 -0.87
C ALA A 14 -25.93 4.55 0.40
N LYS A 15 -26.48 4.23 1.58
CA LYS A 15 -25.73 4.26 2.86
C LYS A 15 -24.82 3.05 3.06
N ILE A 16 -25.24 1.86 2.58
CA ILE A 16 -24.50 0.61 2.78
C ILE A 16 -23.30 0.51 1.81
N ARG A 17 -23.45 0.98 0.57
CA ARG A 17 -22.40 0.91 -0.45
C ARG A 17 -21.02 1.44 0.01
N PRO A 18 -20.88 2.67 0.56
CA PRO A 18 -19.58 3.18 0.99
C PRO A 18 -18.98 2.35 2.13
N ILE A 19 -19.80 1.79 3.02
CA ILE A 19 -19.35 0.91 4.11
C ILE A 19 -18.71 -0.36 3.53
N ILE A 20 -19.36 -1.00 2.56
CA ILE A 20 -18.83 -2.19 1.88
C ILE A 20 -17.50 -1.87 1.18
N GLU A 21 -17.43 -0.74 0.47
CA GLU A 21 -16.20 -0.30 -0.21
C GLU A 21 -15.06 -0.04 0.78
N GLU A 22 -15.34 0.62 1.91
CA GLU A 22 -14.35 0.87 2.95
C GLU A 22 -13.87 -0.43 3.61
N PHE A 23 -14.78 -1.36 3.91
CA PHE A 23 -14.45 -2.68 4.44
C PHE A 23 -13.62 -3.50 3.46
N ALA A 24 -13.95 -3.47 2.16
CA ALA A 24 -13.17 -4.12 1.11
C ALA A 24 -11.74 -3.56 1.08
N LYS A 25 -11.58 -2.22 1.04
CA LYS A 25 -10.27 -1.54 1.09
C LYS A 25 -9.47 -1.91 2.34
N LYS A 26 -10.10 -1.93 3.52
CA LYS A 26 -9.48 -2.32 4.79
C LYS A 26 -9.05 -3.79 4.81
N SER A 27 -9.87 -4.68 4.24
CA SER A 27 -9.56 -6.11 4.17
C SER A 27 -8.39 -6.39 3.22
N GLU A 28 -8.31 -5.65 2.12
CA GLU A 28 -7.23 -5.75 1.13
C GLU A 28 -5.92 -5.15 1.67
N SER A 29 -5.98 -3.99 2.35
CA SER A 29 -4.80 -3.41 3.02
C SER A 29 -4.25 -4.33 4.11
N LYS A 30 -5.11 -5.02 4.87
CA LYS A 30 -4.69 -6.02 5.87
C LYS A 30 -4.02 -7.23 5.23
N LYS A 31 -4.52 -7.73 4.09
CA LYS A 31 -3.88 -8.82 3.33
C LYS A 31 -2.53 -8.41 2.77
N ASN A 32 -2.45 -7.21 2.19
CA ASN A 32 -1.22 -6.66 1.62
C ASN A 32 -0.15 -6.46 2.70
N ARG A 33 -0.51 -6.00 3.92
CA ARG A 33 0.42 -5.87 5.05
C ARG A 33 1.04 -7.21 5.47
N LYS A 34 0.27 -8.31 5.48
CA LYS A 34 0.81 -9.64 5.82
C LYS A 34 1.84 -10.13 4.80
N VAL A 35 1.60 -9.85 3.52
CA VAL A 35 2.55 -10.19 2.44
C VAL A 35 3.78 -9.29 2.50
N GLN A 36 3.59 -7.98 2.71
CA GLN A 36 4.67 -7.01 2.88
C GLN A 36 5.65 -7.44 3.98
N ASN A 37 5.13 -7.78 5.16
CA ASN A 37 5.97 -8.20 6.29
C ASN A 37 6.79 -9.47 5.97
N LYS A 38 6.20 -10.43 5.25
CA LYS A 38 6.92 -11.64 4.83
C LYS A 38 8.02 -11.32 3.82
N CYS A 39 7.75 -10.49 2.81
CA CYS A 39 8.75 -10.06 1.84
C CYS A 39 9.91 -9.31 2.52
N ILE A 40 9.60 -8.46 3.50
CA ILE A 40 10.59 -7.75 4.31
C ILE A 40 11.47 -8.74 5.09
N GLN A 41 10.87 -9.74 5.75
CA GLN A 41 11.62 -10.75 6.49
C GLN A 41 12.57 -11.54 5.59
N ILE A 42 12.08 -12.02 4.43
CA ILE A 42 12.92 -12.74 3.46
C ILE A 42 14.07 -11.85 2.98
N ALA A 43 13.82 -10.57 2.70
CA ALA A 43 14.88 -9.65 2.27
C ALA A 43 15.95 -9.42 3.35
N LYS A 44 15.56 -9.33 4.64
CA LYS A 44 16.51 -9.27 5.76
C LYS A 44 17.40 -10.51 5.81
N GLU A 45 16.81 -11.70 5.65
CA GLU A 45 17.54 -12.97 5.66
C GLU A 45 18.52 -13.08 4.48
N ILE A 46 18.10 -12.70 3.28
CA ILE A 46 18.95 -12.76 2.07
C ILE A 46 20.11 -11.76 2.14
N LEU A 47 19.84 -10.54 2.59
CA LEU A 47 20.84 -9.47 2.62
C LEU A 47 21.72 -9.54 3.88
N ASN A 48 21.31 -10.33 4.88
CA ASN A 48 21.92 -10.40 6.21
C ASN A 48 22.15 -8.99 6.79
N GLU A 49 21.13 -8.14 6.67
CA GLU A 49 21.15 -6.74 7.07
C GLU A 49 19.85 -6.41 7.82
N GLU A 50 19.97 -5.72 8.95
CA GLU A 50 18.81 -5.17 9.64
C GLU A 50 18.22 -4.00 8.87
N LEU A 51 16.89 -3.91 8.84
CA LEU A 51 16.21 -2.78 8.20
C LEU A 51 16.51 -1.50 8.97
N LEU A 52 16.92 -0.46 8.26
CA LEU A 52 17.13 0.84 8.88
C LEU A 52 15.82 1.63 9.09
N ILE A 53 14.79 1.38 8.27
CA ILE A 53 13.52 2.12 8.31
C ILE A 53 12.33 1.18 8.11
N GLU A 54 11.73 0.71 9.21
CA GLU A 54 10.41 0.07 9.16
C GLU A 54 9.32 1.11 8.87
N TYR A 55 8.47 0.81 7.88
CA TYR A 55 7.43 1.67 7.32
C TYR A 55 6.72 2.60 8.32
N ARG A 56 6.94 3.92 8.19
CA ARG A 56 6.05 4.97 8.71
C ARG A 56 5.49 5.81 7.54
N PRO A 57 4.16 6.01 7.46
CA PRO A 57 3.47 6.53 6.28
C PRO A 57 3.84 7.91 5.70
N PRO A 58 4.69 8.78 6.29
CA PRO A 58 5.05 10.03 5.60
C PRO A 58 6.56 10.31 5.49
N PHE A 59 7.44 9.31 5.42
CA PHE A 59 8.88 9.61 5.53
C PHE A 59 9.57 10.11 4.25
N LEU A 60 8.95 10.02 3.06
CA LEU A 60 9.61 10.47 1.82
C LEU A 60 8.65 11.09 0.79
N ASN A 61 7.93 12.17 1.13
CA ASN A 61 7.22 12.99 0.13
C ASN A 61 6.34 12.19 -0.87
N GLY A 62 5.64 11.14 -0.41
CA GLY A 62 4.77 10.30 -1.24
C GLY A 62 5.44 9.11 -1.94
N LEU A 63 6.65 8.72 -1.54
CA LEU A 63 7.32 7.48 -1.97
C LEU A 63 6.66 6.23 -1.37
N GLU A 64 6.32 5.26 -2.21
CA GLU A 64 5.66 4.00 -1.78
C GLU A 64 6.67 2.84 -1.61
N LEU A 65 7.70 3.03 -0.79
CA LEU A 65 8.67 1.97 -0.48
C LEU A 65 8.27 1.21 0.79
N ASN A 66 8.58 -0.08 0.83
CA ASN A 66 8.28 -0.96 1.96
C ASN A 66 9.49 -1.17 2.88
N ALA A 67 10.71 -1.14 2.32
CA ALA A 67 11.96 -1.22 3.06
C ALA A 67 13.11 -0.58 2.28
N PHE A 68 14.16 -0.17 3.00
CA PHE A 68 15.44 0.23 2.42
C PHE A 68 16.59 -0.39 3.21
N PHE A 69 17.56 -0.94 2.49
CA PHE A 69 18.76 -1.60 2.99
C PHE A 69 19.96 -0.74 2.61
N GLN A 70 20.53 -0.05 3.59
CA GLN A 70 21.48 1.03 3.36
C GLN A 70 22.84 0.52 2.90
N LYS A 71 23.32 -0.60 3.46
CA LYS A 71 24.64 -1.16 3.14
C LYS A 71 24.77 -1.48 1.65
N TYR A 72 23.72 -2.06 1.06
CA TYR A 72 23.69 -2.42 -0.36
C TYR A 72 22.95 -1.39 -1.23
N ARG A 73 22.39 -0.33 -0.63
CA ARG A 73 21.55 0.67 -1.30
C ARG A 73 20.37 0.04 -2.06
N ILE A 74 19.72 -0.97 -1.46
CA ILE A 74 18.60 -1.69 -2.07
C ILE A 74 17.27 -1.16 -1.49
N ALA A 75 16.36 -0.74 -2.36
CA ALA A 75 14.99 -0.39 -2.00
C ALA A 75 14.03 -1.54 -2.36
N LEU A 76 13.11 -1.87 -1.44
CA LEU A 76 12.08 -2.89 -1.63
C LEU A 76 10.71 -2.25 -1.77
N LYS A 77 9.98 -2.58 -2.86
CA LYS A 77 8.57 -2.26 -3.04
C LYS A 77 7.78 -3.54 -3.32
N VAL A 78 6.80 -3.83 -2.46
CA VAL A 78 5.89 -4.97 -2.62
C VAL A 78 4.68 -4.50 -3.41
N GLN A 79 4.58 -4.96 -4.65
CA GLN A 79 3.53 -4.56 -5.58
C GLN A 79 2.30 -5.47 -5.43
N GLY A 80 1.15 -4.90 -5.06
CA GLY A 80 -0.13 -5.60 -5.01
C GLY A 80 -0.89 -5.58 -6.35
N ALA A 81 -1.97 -6.36 -6.44
CA ALA A 81 -2.80 -6.46 -7.66
C ALA A 81 -3.34 -5.11 -8.16
N GLN A 82 -3.56 -4.15 -7.26
CA GLN A 82 -4.06 -2.81 -7.59
C GLN A 82 -3.02 -1.93 -8.30
N HIS A 83 -1.72 -2.22 -8.14
CA HIS A 83 -0.64 -1.43 -8.72
C HIS A 83 -0.36 -1.83 -10.19
N ARG A 84 -1.08 -2.81 -10.75
CA ARG A 84 -1.06 -3.10 -12.20
C ARG A 84 -1.51 -1.90 -13.04
N PHE A 85 -2.26 -0.96 -12.44
CA PHE A 85 -2.76 0.26 -13.09
C PHE A 85 -1.90 1.53 -12.86
N HIS A 86 -0.82 1.46 -12.07
CA HIS A 86 -0.02 2.62 -11.65
C HIS A 86 1.48 2.49 -11.97
N SER A 87 1.82 2.04 -13.18
CA SER A 87 3.21 1.80 -13.62
C SER A 87 4.12 3.03 -13.61
N THR A 88 3.59 4.25 -13.47
CA THR A 88 4.37 5.50 -13.59
C THR A 88 4.98 6.02 -12.29
N SER A 89 4.68 5.44 -11.12
CA SER A 89 5.20 5.94 -9.83
C SER A 89 6.65 5.52 -9.56
N TRP A 90 7.09 4.38 -10.09
CA TRP A 90 8.41 3.81 -9.80
C TRP A 90 9.57 4.74 -10.16
N TYR A 91 9.56 5.34 -11.35
CA TYR A 91 10.67 6.22 -11.77
C TYR A 91 10.76 7.50 -10.93
N LYS A 92 9.60 8.03 -10.49
CA LYS A 92 9.55 9.18 -9.58
C LYS A 92 10.09 8.83 -8.19
N ASP A 93 9.81 7.62 -7.75
CA ASP A 93 10.28 7.07 -6.48
C ASP A 93 11.82 6.92 -6.50
N ILE A 94 12.39 6.32 -7.55
CA ILE A 94 13.84 6.15 -7.70
C ILE A 94 14.58 7.49 -7.67
N LYS A 95 14.12 8.49 -8.44
CA LYS A 95 14.77 9.80 -8.50
C LYS A 95 14.81 10.51 -7.14
N LYS A 96 13.71 10.44 -6.38
CA LYS A 96 13.65 11.00 -5.02
C LYS A 96 14.54 10.26 -4.02
N LEU A 97 14.75 8.95 -4.22
CA LEU A 97 15.65 8.17 -3.38
C LEU A 97 17.12 8.57 -3.64
N GLU A 98 17.49 8.80 -4.90
CA GLU A 98 18.83 9.31 -5.26
C GLU A 98 19.13 10.65 -4.58
N ASP A 99 18.16 11.55 -4.51
CA ASP A 99 18.29 12.86 -3.84
C ASP A 99 18.49 12.76 -2.31
N VAL A 100 18.09 11.65 -1.67
CA VAL A 100 18.20 11.45 -0.21
C VAL A 100 19.43 10.64 0.17
N VAL A 101 19.91 9.77 -0.72
CA VAL A 101 21.05 8.88 -0.45
C VAL A 101 22.39 9.56 -0.77
N ASN A 102 22.41 10.56 -1.66
CA ASN A 102 23.59 11.39 -1.95
C ASN A 102 23.63 12.63 -1.04
#